data_AF-A0A6L7X1G8-F1
#
_entry.id   AF-A0A6L7X1G8-F1
#
_cell.length_a   1.000
_cell.length_b   1.000
_cell.length_c   1.000
_cell.angle_alpha   90.00
_cell.angle_beta   90.00
_cell.angle_gamma   90.00
#
_symmetry.space_group_name_H-M   'P 1'
#
loop_
_entity.id
_entity.type
_entity.pdbx_description
1 polymer ?
#
loop_
_entity_poly.entity_id
_entity_poly.type
_entity_poly.pdbx_seq_one_letter_code
_entity_poly.pdbx_strand_id
1 'polypeptide(L)'
;MEAIPNTWQTWAVDPLSDALTLIHDAVGSYAIAIVLFTVLIRLLMIPLTLKQITSQRKMQLIQPELETIRNRFKGDRQAISEATMKLYKERGVNPMAGCLPIFIQLPVLLALYGGILTLSSRGLLNEQFLWFNLAREDSTIQVIGDAAPTEPVDVVIATTELPTPLESSLAVSFTQFAANYQFRTDVVDAASAIDLLNDGTAAAIFLDTEADLGQMPGGTEQTRLAQAAAFLVERDRPATRLTMDQVEGILRGRIVNWADVGAGVGPIVLHGLKDDLSAPGLLERLVLNGDPIQVPIREHNSVDDYFNALRAEPGSLGVSPPMRTDDIRMLNIEARGTDRAYPALADVLADGSYALARDVYAYWGPATDSTRAYLRDWWNSGQGQEAAQVAGFTRLPANFDLFASGGFYISVLALLAGGFQLIQARMMASSTATGQAATMNRVMQFMPIIVVVFAWTFQAGLVVYWVISSIIAIVQQYFTTGTGKLIPAHWPIARDVMGEHQAKVEAAKAEAQEKESESKPAAAARPRRRRRRRRRGG
;
A
#
# COMPACT_ATOMS: atom_id res chain seq x y z
N MET A 1 4.23 30.79 -15.20
CA MET A 1 3.42 30.81 -13.96
C MET A 1 4.11 29.85 -13.03
N GLU A 2 4.59 30.29 -11.87
CA GLU A 2 5.27 29.43 -10.90
C GLU A 2 4.45 28.16 -10.67
N ALA A 3 5.04 26.99 -10.94
CA ALA A 3 4.50 25.72 -10.52
C ALA A 3 4.20 25.87 -9.03
N ILE A 4 2.93 25.80 -8.65
CA ILE A 4 2.55 25.76 -7.25
C ILE A 4 3.28 24.52 -6.75
N PRO A 5 4.33 24.64 -5.90
CA PRO A 5 4.98 23.47 -5.34
C PRO A 5 3.87 22.63 -4.76
N ASN A 6 3.91 21.30 -4.89
CA ASN A 6 3.00 20.49 -4.09
C ASN A 6 3.30 20.86 -2.64
N THR A 7 2.47 21.75 -2.09
CA THR A 7 2.73 22.40 -0.80
C THR A 7 2.76 21.34 0.29
N TRP A 8 2.08 20.23 0.07
CA TRP A 8 2.18 19.07 0.93
C TRP A 8 3.56 18.39 0.84
N GLN A 9 4.08 18.16 -0.36
CA GLN A 9 5.38 17.52 -0.56
C GLN A 9 6.49 18.32 0.11
N THR A 10 6.59 19.60 -0.24
CA THR A 10 7.65 20.50 0.23
C THR A 10 7.59 20.83 1.72
N TRP A 11 6.40 20.93 2.32
CA TRP A 11 6.26 21.35 3.72
C TRP A 11 6.05 20.19 4.70
N ALA A 12 5.65 19.01 4.23
CA ALA A 12 5.37 17.86 5.10
C ALA A 12 6.20 16.64 4.76
N VAL A 13 6.31 16.26 3.49
CA VAL A 13 6.95 15.01 3.08
C VAL A 13 8.48 15.12 3.05
N ASP A 14 9.02 16.12 2.35
CA ASP A 14 10.47 16.28 2.19
C ASP A 14 11.18 16.56 3.53
N PRO A 15 10.69 17.46 4.41
CA PRO A 15 11.33 17.68 5.71
C PRO A 15 11.31 16.44 6.60
N LEU A 16 10.28 15.59 6.44
CA LEU A 16 10.15 14.36 7.20
C LEU A 16 11.13 13.28 6.69
N SER A 17 11.27 13.12 5.37
CA SER A 17 12.23 12.17 4.80
C SER A 17 13.66 12.59 5.09
N ASP A 18 13.95 13.90 5.06
CA ASP A 18 15.24 14.47 5.47
C ASP A 18 15.52 14.23 6.96
N ALA A 19 14.51 14.41 7.82
CA ALA A 19 14.65 14.13 9.25
C ALA A 19 14.94 12.64 9.53
N LEU A 20 14.28 11.74 8.81
CA LEU A 20 14.55 10.29 8.91
C LEU A 20 15.96 9.96 8.43
N THR A 21 16.42 10.58 7.34
CA THR A 21 17.78 10.40 6.81
C THR A 21 18.83 10.94 7.79
N LEU A 22 18.59 12.09 8.41
CA LEU A 22 19.46 12.65 9.44
C LEU A 22 19.61 11.72 10.66
N ILE A 23 18.51 11.11 11.11
CA ILE A 23 18.55 10.14 12.22
C ILE A 23 19.23 8.84 11.76
N HIS A 24 18.97 8.41 10.53
CA HIS A 24 19.65 7.26 9.92
C HIS A 24 21.16 7.48 9.88
N ASP A 25 21.66 8.64 9.45
CA ASP A 25 23.10 8.93 9.39
C ASP A 25 23.79 8.83 10.75
N ALA A 26 23.03 9.05 11.84
CA ALA A 26 23.55 8.91 13.20
C ALA A 26 23.52 7.47 13.74
N VAL A 27 22.63 6.61 13.25
CA VAL A 27 22.32 5.30 13.87
C VAL A 27 22.56 4.10 12.92
N GLY A 28 22.62 4.34 11.62
CA GLY A 28 22.91 3.35 10.57
C GLY A 28 21.76 2.41 10.20
N SER A 29 20.52 2.67 10.64
CA SER A 29 19.36 1.84 10.30
C SER A 29 18.08 2.67 10.20
N TYR A 30 17.34 2.52 9.10
CA TYR A 30 16.11 3.27 8.87
C TYR A 30 14.98 2.80 9.80
N ALA A 31 15.02 1.54 10.21
CA ALA A 31 14.08 1.01 11.21
C ALA A 31 14.22 1.73 12.54
N ILE A 32 15.46 1.87 13.03
CA ILE A 32 15.73 2.58 14.28
C ILE A 32 15.44 4.07 14.11
N ALA A 33 15.71 4.64 12.93
CA ALA A 33 15.36 6.02 12.63
C ALA A 33 13.85 6.28 12.74
N ILE A 34 13.00 5.42 12.17
CA ILE A 34 11.54 5.51 12.30
C ILE A 34 11.11 5.38 13.77
N VAL A 35 11.67 4.43 14.53
CA VAL A 35 11.35 4.27 15.96
C VAL A 35 11.70 5.53 16.75
N LEU A 36 12.92 6.05 16.58
CA LEU A 36 13.40 7.24 17.29
C LEU A 36 12.60 8.49 16.92
N PHE A 37 12.32 8.66 15.62
CA PHE A 37 11.48 9.75 15.14
C PHE A 37 10.06 9.68 15.75
N THR A 38 9.49 8.49 15.82
CA THR A 38 8.18 8.25 16.44
C THR A 38 8.19 8.65 17.92
N VAL A 39 9.22 8.22 18.66
CA VAL A 39 9.41 8.59 20.07
C VAL A 39 9.55 10.09 20.22
N LEU A 40 10.37 10.74 19.39
CA LEU A 40 10.61 12.19 19.42
C LEU A 40 9.33 12.99 19.20
N ILE A 41 8.58 12.68 18.14
CA ILE A 41 7.30 13.37 17.87
C ILE A 41 6.32 13.13 19.02
N ARG A 42 6.23 11.91 19.55
CA ARG A 42 5.34 11.60 20.66
C ARG A 42 5.71 12.34 21.94
N LEU A 43 7.00 12.52 22.24
CA LEU A 43 7.48 13.31 23.37
C LEU A 43 7.11 14.78 23.20
N LEU A 44 7.30 15.35 22.00
CA LEU A 44 6.94 16.72 21.68
C LEU A 44 5.42 16.97 21.78
N MET A 45 4.61 15.95 21.48
CA MET A 45 3.15 16.00 21.59
C MET A 45 2.59 15.75 23.00
N ILE A 46 3.41 15.42 24.01
CA ILE A 46 2.96 15.18 25.40
C ILE A 46 2.05 16.29 25.95
N PRO A 47 2.41 17.60 25.92
CA PRO A 47 1.55 18.62 26.51
C PRO A 47 0.17 18.71 25.84
N LEU A 48 0.11 18.41 24.54
CA LEU A 48 -1.14 18.39 23.79
C LEU A 48 -1.98 17.16 24.15
N THR A 49 -1.36 15.98 24.18
CA THR A 49 -2.03 14.71 24.52
C THR A 49 -2.59 14.73 25.95
N LEU A 50 -1.89 15.33 26.92
CA LEU A 50 -2.39 15.48 28.29
C LEU A 50 -3.67 16.32 28.36
N LYS A 51 -3.74 17.42 27.60
CA LYS A 51 -4.96 18.26 27.49
C LYS A 51 -6.11 17.46 26.87
N GLN A 52 -5.81 16.69 25.83
CA GLN A 52 -6.77 15.83 25.16
C GLN A 52 -7.32 14.75 26.11
N ILE A 53 -6.46 14.03 26.83
CA ILE A 53 -6.88 12.99 27.79
C ILE A 53 -7.69 13.60 28.94
N THR A 54 -7.29 14.77 29.44
CA THR A 54 -8.06 15.49 30.48
C THR A 54 -9.47 15.83 29.99
N SER A 55 -9.62 16.27 28.74
CA SER A 55 -10.92 16.52 28.13
C SER A 55 -11.75 15.24 28.02
N GLN A 56 -11.12 14.12 27.63
CA GLN A 56 -11.78 12.81 27.56
C GLN A 56 -12.23 12.33 28.95
N ARG A 57 -11.43 12.55 30.01
CA ARG A 57 -11.79 12.18 31.38
C ARG A 57 -13.01 12.97 31.90
N LYS A 58 -13.11 14.25 31.58
CA LYS A 58 -14.30 15.06 31.90
C LYS A 58 -15.56 14.50 31.25
N MET A 59 -15.47 14.00 30.01
CA MET A 59 -16.57 13.33 29.34
C MET A 59 -16.97 12.04 30.06
N GLN A 60 -16.01 11.28 30.59
CA GLN A 60 -16.30 10.06 31.35
C GLN A 60 -17.06 10.35 32.65
N LEU A 61 -16.73 11.44 33.34
CA LEU A 61 -17.42 11.83 34.59
C LEU A 61 -18.90 12.20 34.39
N ILE A 62 -19.30 12.61 33.18
CA ILE A 62 -20.68 13.00 32.85
C ILE A 62 -21.54 11.79 32.42
N GLN A 63 -20.93 10.61 32.21
CA GLN A 63 -21.64 9.38 31.83
C GLN A 63 -22.86 9.02 32.69
N PRO A 64 -22.82 9.05 34.04
CA PRO A 64 -23.99 8.70 34.84
C PRO A 64 -25.17 9.68 34.63
N GLU A 65 -24.90 10.97 34.39
CA GLU A 65 -25.96 11.95 34.11
C GLU A 65 -26.59 11.72 32.73
N LEU A 66 -25.80 11.31 31.74
CA LEU A 66 -26.30 10.90 30.43
C LEU A 66 -27.23 9.68 30.51
N GLU A 67 -26.94 8.74 31.40
CA GLU A 67 -27.80 7.59 31.68
C GLU A 67 -29.14 8.01 32.29
N THR A 68 -29.14 9.01 33.19
CA THR A 68 -30.39 9.55 33.75
C THR A 68 -31.27 10.24 32.69
N ILE A 69 -30.67 11.01 31.78
CA ILE A 69 -31.38 11.63 30.64
C ILE A 69 -31.98 10.56 29.74
N ARG A 70 -31.21 9.50 29.42
CA ARG A 70 -31.70 8.37 28.63
C ARG A 70 -32.87 7.67 29.30
N ASN A 71 -32.79 7.47 30.61
CA ASN A 71 -33.85 6.83 31.37
C ASN A 71 -35.11 7.70 31.45
N ARG A 72 -34.96 9.03 31.49
CA ARG A 72 -36.04 10.00 31.51
C ARG A 72 -36.75 10.15 30.17
N PHE A 73 -36.03 10.09 29.04
CA PHE A 73 -36.57 10.30 27.68
C PHE A 73 -36.59 9.02 26.83
N LYS A 74 -36.85 7.85 27.44
CA LYS A 74 -36.91 6.55 26.74
C LYS A 74 -37.90 6.61 25.56
N GLY A 75 -37.40 6.42 24.34
CA GLY A 75 -38.21 6.35 23.12
C GLY A 75 -38.20 7.61 22.25
N ASP A 76 -37.72 8.74 22.76
CA ASP A 76 -37.61 10.00 22.01
C ASP A 76 -36.14 10.35 21.71
N ARG A 77 -35.71 10.04 20.48
CA ARG A 77 -34.32 10.22 20.05
C ARG A 77 -33.94 11.70 19.90
N GLN A 78 -34.89 12.59 19.61
CA GLN A 78 -34.63 14.02 19.45
C GLN A 78 -34.47 14.68 20.82
N ALA A 79 -35.37 14.39 21.76
CA ALA A 79 -35.28 14.91 23.14
C ALA A 79 -34.00 14.45 23.85
N ILE A 80 -33.57 13.20 23.64
CA ILE A 80 -32.28 12.70 24.17
C ILE A 80 -31.11 13.52 23.60
N SER A 81 -31.10 13.80 22.30
CA SER A 81 -30.01 14.55 21.65
C SER A 81 -29.92 15.98 22.16
N GLU A 82 -31.06 16.66 22.31
CA GLU A 82 -31.14 18.05 22.78
C GLU A 82 -30.74 18.18 24.25
N ALA A 83 -31.28 17.32 25.12
CA ALA A 83 -30.93 17.29 26.54
C ALA A 83 -29.44 16.95 26.76
N THR A 84 -28.89 16.02 25.96
CA THR A 84 -27.47 15.68 25.98
C THR A 84 -26.60 16.89 25.58
N MET A 85 -26.99 17.63 24.53
CA MET A 85 -26.23 18.79 24.08
C MET A 85 -26.31 19.97 25.05
N LYS A 86 -27.46 20.15 25.71
CA LYS A 86 -27.63 21.15 26.79
C LYS A 86 -26.72 20.83 27.98
N LEU A 87 -26.67 19.55 28.39
CA LEU A 87 -25.77 19.10 29.46
C LEU A 87 -24.29 19.33 29.12
N TYR A 88 -23.87 19.06 27.89
CA TYR A 88 -22.50 19.35 27.44
C TYR A 88 -22.16 20.83 27.51
N LYS A 89 -23.10 21.73 27.14
CA LYS A 89 -22.92 23.18 27.26
C LYS A 89 -22.83 23.63 28.73
N GLU A 90 -23.71 23.13 29.60
CA GLU A 90 -23.72 23.46 31.02
C GLU A 90 -22.45 23.00 31.75
N ARG A 91 -21.92 21.84 31.38
CA ARG A 91 -20.67 21.29 31.96
C ARG A 91 -19.39 21.75 31.23
N GLY A 92 -19.53 22.55 30.18
CA GLY A 92 -18.39 23.08 29.40
C GLY A 92 -17.54 21.98 28.73
N VAL A 93 -18.15 20.87 28.32
CA VAL A 93 -17.44 19.73 27.70
C VAL A 93 -17.67 19.72 26.19
N ASN A 94 -16.58 19.69 25.42
CA ASN A 94 -16.63 19.62 23.97
C ASN A 94 -16.57 18.14 23.48
N PRO A 95 -17.63 17.59 22.87
CA PRO A 95 -17.61 16.22 22.35
C PRO A 95 -16.62 16.00 21.20
N MET A 96 -16.25 17.04 20.45
CA MET A 96 -15.28 16.95 19.35
C MET A 96 -13.83 16.89 19.83
N ALA A 97 -13.54 17.23 21.09
CA ALA A 97 -12.20 17.07 21.65
C ALA A 97 -11.75 15.59 21.69
N GLY A 98 -12.70 14.65 21.64
CA GLY A 98 -12.41 13.21 21.58
C GLY A 98 -11.91 12.70 20.22
N CYS A 99 -12.26 13.38 19.11
CA CYS A 99 -11.80 13.01 17.76
C CYS A 99 -10.62 13.86 17.25
N LEU A 100 -10.24 14.90 17.99
CA LEU A 100 -9.03 15.69 17.77
C LEU A 100 -7.76 14.87 17.44
N PRO A 101 -7.46 13.74 18.10
CA PRO A 101 -6.26 12.97 17.76
C PRO A 101 -6.27 12.48 16.31
N ILE A 102 -7.43 12.12 15.75
CA ILE A 102 -7.51 11.63 14.36
C ILE A 102 -7.14 12.74 13.37
N PHE A 103 -7.61 13.97 13.59
CA PHE A 103 -7.33 15.09 12.69
C PHE A 103 -5.88 15.54 12.71
N ILE A 104 -5.18 15.35 13.82
CA ILE A 104 -3.74 15.66 13.93
C ILE A 104 -2.91 14.48 13.42
N GLN A 105 -3.35 13.25 13.71
CA GLN A 105 -2.66 12.03 13.34
C GLN A 105 -2.67 11.80 11.82
N LEU A 106 -3.77 12.12 11.13
CA LEU A 106 -3.94 11.81 9.71
C LEU A 106 -2.95 12.58 8.80
N PRO A 107 -2.73 13.90 8.96
CA PRO A 107 -1.67 14.61 8.25
C PRO A 107 -0.27 14.04 8.53
N VAL A 108 0.05 13.75 9.79
CA VAL A 108 1.35 13.17 10.15
C VAL A 108 1.54 11.79 9.51
N LEU A 109 0.50 10.96 9.49
CA LEU A 109 0.52 9.65 8.86
C LEU A 109 0.71 9.77 7.33
N LEU A 110 0.00 10.70 6.67
CA LEU A 110 0.15 10.94 5.24
C LEU A 110 1.55 11.46 4.88
N ALA A 111 2.13 12.32 5.74
CA ALA A 111 3.47 12.85 5.54
C ALA A 111 4.52 11.75 5.70
N LEU A 112 4.37 10.90 6.73
CA LEU A 112 5.23 9.75 6.96
C LEU A 112 5.11 8.72 5.84
N TYR A 113 3.89 8.41 5.39
CA TYR A 113 3.67 7.52 4.25
C TYR A 113 4.35 8.05 2.99
N GLY A 114 4.16 9.34 2.65
CA GLY A 114 4.86 9.97 1.53
C GLY A 114 6.38 9.94 1.70
N GLY A 115 6.88 10.15 2.91
CA GLY A 115 8.32 10.15 3.19
C GLY A 115 8.94 8.76 3.05
N ILE A 116 8.25 7.73 3.54
CA ILE A 116 8.65 6.33 3.37
C ILE A 116 8.59 5.95 1.89
N LEU A 117 7.53 6.31 1.15
CA LEU A 117 7.49 6.08 -0.29
C LEU A 117 8.66 6.77 -1.02
N THR A 118 9.00 8.00 -0.63
CA THR A 118 10.12 8.76 -1.21
C THR A 118 11.47 8.09 -0.91
N LEU A 119 11.68 7.61 0.31
CA LEU A 119 12.90 6.88 0.67
C LEU A 119 12.97 5.49 0.00
N SER A 120 11.82 4.85 -0.20
CA SER A 120 11.68 3.58 -0.93
C SER A 120 12.00 3.76 -2.40
N SER A 121 11.49 4.81 -3.05
CA SER A 121 11.81 5.15 -4.44
C SER A 121 13.28 5.55 -4.64
N ARG A 122 13.96 6.01 -3.58
CA ARG A 122 15.41 6.25 -3.55
C ARG A 122 16.24 4.97 -3.32
N GLY A 123 15.61 3.82 -3.10
CA GLY A 123 16.29 2.56 -2.78
C GLY A 123 16.90 2.49 -1.37
N LEU A 124 16.69 3.51 -0.54
CA LEU A 124 17.32 3.65 0.78
C LEU A 124 16.64 2.80 1.86
N LEU A 125 15.37 2.43 1.66
CA LEU A 125 14.60 1.62 2.61
C LEU A 125 14.66 0.10 2.38
N ASN A 126 15.44 -0.37 1.40
CA ASN A 126 15.58 -1.80 1.12
C ASN A 126 16.51 -2.50 2.14
N GLU A 127 16.23 -2.30 3.43
CA GLU A 127 16.94 -2.88 4.56
C GLU A 127 16.08 -3.98 5.19
N GLN A 128 16.69 -5.14 5.45
CA GLN A 128 16.07 -6.20 6.24
C GLN A 128 16.20 -5.87 7.73
N PHE A 129 15.07 -5.77 8.44
CA PHE A 129 15.04 -5.51 9.88
C PHE A 129 14.20 -6.57 10.60
N LEU A 130 14.82 -7.28 11.54
CA LEU A 130 14.23 -8.46 12.17
C LEU A 130 13.82 -9.50 11.12
N TRP A 131 12.52 -9.82 10.99
CA TRP A 131 11.99 -10.79 10.03
C TRP A 131 11.31 -10.16 8.80
N PHE A 132 11.33 -8.83 8.67
CA PHE A 132 10.62 -8.10 7.61
C PHE A 132 11.55 -7.10 6.90
N ASN A 133 11.11 -6.57 5.75
CA ASN A 133 11.82 -5.54 4.99
C ASN A 133 11.01 -4.24 5.02
N LEU A 134 11.66 -3.10 5.25
CA LEU A 134 10.97 -1.83 5.48
C LEU A 134 10.24 -1.27 4.27
N ALA A 135 10.77 -1.50 3.07
CA ALA A 135 10.19 -1.05 1.81
C ALA A 135 9.02 -1.95 1.34
N ARG A 136 8.89 -3.15 1.92
CA ARG A 136 7.95 -4.20 1.48
C ARG A 136 6.80 -4.38 2.45
N GLU A 137 5.69 -4.95 1.99
CA GLU A 137 4.62 -5.45 2.87
C GLU A 137 5.14 -6.62 3.73
N ASP A 138 4.73 -6.69 5.00
CA ASP A 138 5.15 -7.76 5.91
C ASP A 138 4.33 -9.04 5.68
N SER A 139 4.93 -10.06 5.07
CA SER A 139 4.29 -11.36 4.79
C SER A 139 4.83 -12.47 5.72
N THR A 140 4.70 -12.31 7.04
CA THR A 140 5.41 -13.16 8.02
C THR A 140 4.95 -14.63 8.08
N ILE A 141 3.65 -14.91 8.00
CA ILE A 141 3.10 -16.27 8.22
C ILE A 141 2.20 -16.67 7.06
N GLN A 142 2.62 -17.65 6.28
CA GLN A 142 1.77 -18.28 5.27
C GLN A 142 0.76 -19.23 5.95
N VAL A 143 -0.53 -18.97 5.78
CA VAL A 143 -1.64 -19.75 6.36
C VAL A 143 -2.24 -20.72 5.34
N ILE A 144 -2.14 -20.38 4.06
CA ILE A 144 -2.62 -21.17 2.91
C ILE A 144 -1.53 -21.10 1.84
N GLY A 145 -1.21 -22.24 1.21
CA GLY A 145 -0.13 -22.38 0.23
C GLY A 145 1.09 -23.11 0.79
N ASP A 146 1.92 -23.66 -0.10
CA ASP A 146 3.14 -24.38 0.29
C ASP A 146 4.23 -23.41 0.76
N ALA A 147 4.96 -23.77 1.82
CA ALA A 147 6.02 -22.94 2.39
C ALA A 147 7.16 -22.71 1.37
N ALA A 148 7.76 -21.52 1.41
CA ALA A 148 8.98 -21.24 0.65
C ALA A 148 10.03 -22.34 0.91
N PRO A 149 10.72 -22.84 -0.13
CA PRO A 149 11.73 -23.87 0.05
C PRO A 149 12.84 -23.36 0.97
N THR A 150 13.30 -24.24 1.85
CA THR A 150 14.37 -23.95 2.83
C THR A 150 15.77 -24.22 2.28
N GLU A 151 15.86 -24.95 1.17
CA GLU A 151 17.08 -25.21 0.41
C GLU A 151 17.06 -24.42 -0.91
N PRO A 152 18.23 -24.06 -1.48
CA PRO A 152 18.30 -23.40 -2.77
C PRO A 152 17.68 -24.27 -3.87
N VAL A 153 16.75 -23.72 -4.64
CA VAL A 153 16.13 -24.40 -5.77
C VAL A 153 16.46 -23.68 -7.07
N ASP A 154 17.02 -24.42 -8.01
CA ASP A 154 17.26 -23.95 -9.37
C ASP A 154 15.95 -23.92 -10.14
N VAL A 155 15.61 -22.75 -10.66
CA VAL A 155 14.43 -22.54 -11.48
C VAL A 155 14.88 -22.11 -12.86
N VAL A 156 14.56 -22.94 -13.85
CA VAL A 156 14.80 -22.61 -15.26
C VAL A 156 13.58 -21.89 -15.80
N ILE A 157 13.80 -20.69 -16.34
CA ILE A 157 12.83 -19.93 -17.12
C ILE A 157 13.31 -19.93 -18.56
N ALA A 158 12.53 -20.48 -19.48
CA ALA A 158 12.86 -20.41 -20.90
C ALA A 158 12.21 -19.17 -21.53
N THR A 159 12.89 -18.52 -22.47
CA THR A 159 12.36 -17.30 -23.08
C THR A 159 12.72 -17.16 -24.54
N THR A 160 11.81 -16.57 -25.32
CA THR A 160 12.08 -16.18 -26.71
C THR A 160 12.69 -14.78 -26.74
N GLU A 161 14.02 -14.74 -26.90
CA GLU A 161 14.79 -13.52 -27.17
C GLU A 161 14.43 -12.32 -26.26
N LEU A 162 14.49 -12.51 -24.94
CA LEU A 162 14.60 -11.35 -24.05
C LEU A 162 16.01 -10.75 -24.25
N PRO A 163 16.15 -9.42 -24.31
CA PRO A 163 17.47 -8.80 -24.24
C PRO A 163 18.19 -9.26 -22.96
N THR A 164 19.48 -9.58 -23.03
CA THR A 164 20.33 -9.94 -21.88
C THR A 164 20.19 -8.99 -20.66
N PRO A 165 19.95 -7.67 -20.83
CA PRO A 165 19.59 -6.78 -19.74
C PRO A 165 18.33 -7.22 -18.96
N LEU A 166 17.29 -7.64 -19.65
CA LEU A 166 15.99 -8.02 -19.08
C LEU A 166 16.03 -9.38 -18.37
N GLU A 167 16.86 -10.30 -18.86
CA GLU A 167 17.16 -11.57 -18.20
C GLU A 167 17.84 -11.35 -16.85
N SER A 168 18.85 -10.47 -16.84
CA SER A 168 19.55 -10.12 -15.60
C SER A 168 18.61 -9.39 -14.63
N SER A 169 17.72 -8.53 -15.11
CA SER A 169 16.75 -7.84 -14.26
C SER A 169 15.72 -8.80 -13.67
N LEU A 170 15.17 -9.72 -14.47
CA LEU A 170 14.25 -10.73 -13.98
C LEU A 170 14.94 -11.63 -12.95
N ALA A 171 16.10 -12.21 -13.28
CA ALA A 171 16.83 -13.08 -12.36
C ALA A 171 17.26 -12.35 -11.07
N VAL A 172 17.76 -11.11 -11.17
CA VAL A 172 18.16 -10.30 -10.00
C VAL A 172 16.95 -9.93 -9.16
N SER A 173 15.86 -9.44 -9.77
CA SER A 173 14.63 -9.14 -9.03
C SER A 173 14.11 -10.41 -8.35
N PHE A 174 14.00 -11.53 -9.08
CA PHE A 174 13.50 -12.76 -8.50
C PHE A 174 14.38 -13.31 -7.36
N THR A 175 15.70 -13.29 -7.48
CA THR A 175 16.61 -13.69 -6.38
C THR A 175 16.55 -12.71 -5.20
N GLN A 176 16.33 -11.41 -5.44
CA GLN A 176 16.13 -10.42 -4.37
C GLN A 176 14.79 -10.57 -3.63
N PHE A 177 13.76 -11.08 -4.29
CA PHE A 177 12.43 -11.27 -3.71
C PHE A 177 12.19 -12.72 -3.22
N ALA A 178 13.01 -13.68 -3.64
CA ALA A 178 12.91 -15.10 -3.27
C ALA A 178 14.33 -15.69 -3.03
N ALA A 179 14.90 -15.43 -1.85
CA ALA A 179 16.32 -15.67 -1.54
C ALA A 179 16.81 -17.13 -1.71
N ASN A 180 15.90 -18.11 -1.66
CA ASN A 180 16.21 -19.54 -1.83
C ASN A 180 15.95 -20.03 -3.25
N TYR A 181 15.71 -19.14 -4.22
CA TYR A 181 15.54 -19.48 -5.62
C TYR A 181 16.68 -18.92 -6.46
N GLN A 182 17.32 -19.79 -7.24
CA GLN A 182 18.30 -19.39 -8.24
C GLN A 182 17.65 -19.49 -9.62
N PHE A 183 17.40 -18.33 -10.20
CA PHE A 183 16.79 -18.25 -11.52
C PHE A 183 17.86 -18.35 -12.59
N ARG A 184 17.68 -19.32 -13.48
CA ARG A 184 18.45 -19.44 -14.70
C ARG A 184 17.53 -19.16 -15.88
N THR A 185 17.92 -18.24 -16.74
CA THR A 185 17.20 -17.95 -17.97
C THR A 185 17.89 -18.64 -19.14
N ASP A 186 17.15 -19.45 -19.88
CA ASP A 186 17.64 -20.09 -21.11
C ASP A 186 16.92 -19.47 -22.31
N VAL A 187 17.69 -18.88 -23.23
CA VAL A 187 17.17 -18.27 -24.45
C VAL A 187 17.04 -19.34 -25.53
N VAL A 188 15.81 -19.57 -25.97
CA VAL A 188 15.47 -20.57 -26.97
C VAL A 188 14.35 -20.06 -27.88
N ASP A 189 14.13 -20.71 -29.02
CA ASP A 189 12.96 -20.41 -29.85
C ASP A 189 11.66 -20.87 -29.18
N ALA A 190 10.52 -20.38 -29.69
CA ALA A 190 9.21 -20.62 -29.07
C ALA A 190 8.85 -22.11 -28.98
N ALA A 191 9.22 -22.91 -29.98
CA ALA A 191 8.92 -24.34 -29.99
C ALA A 191 9.77 -25.07 -28.94
N SER A 192 11.08 -24.78 -28.90
CA SER A 192 11.98 -25.30 -27.88
C SER A 192 11.56 -24.89 -26.46
N ALA A 193 11.05 -23.66 -26.26
CA ALA A 193 10.53 -23.22 -24.96
C ALA A 193 9.32 -24.06 -24.53
N ILE A 194 8.37 -24.28 -25.44
CA ILE A 194 7.18 -25.09 -25.18
C ILE A 194 7.57 -26.54 -24.87
N ASP A 195 8.55 -27.11 -25.58
CA ASP A 195 9.07 -28.45 -25.31
C ASP A 195 9.72 -28.53 -23.91
N LEU A 196 10.52 -27.54 -23.51
CA LEU A 196 11.09 -27.46 -22.16
C LEU A 196 10.02 -27.37 -21.07
N LEU A 197 8.92 -26.67 -21.32
CA LEU A 197 7.78 -26.62 -20.41
C LEU A 197 7.05 -27.97 -20.33
N ASN A 198 6.87 -28.63 -21.49
CA ASN A 198 6.22 -29.94 -21.61
C ASN A 198 6.97 -31.05 -20.88
N ASP A 199 8.30 -31.06 -21.02
CA ASP A 199 9.17 -32.03 -20.36
C ASP A 199 9.44 -31.66 -18.88
N GLY A 200 8.93 -30.50 -18.42
CA GLY A 200 9.08 -30.02 -17.06
C GLY A 200 10.51 -29.58 -16.72
N THR A 201 11.34 -29.32 -17.72
CA THR A 201 12.70 -28.79 -17.54
C THR A 201 12.65 -27.29 -17.21
N ALA A 202 11.75 -26.54 -17.85
CA ALA A 202 11.44 -25.16 -17.51
C ALA A 202 10.22 -25.10 -16.58
N ALA A 203 10.29 -24.26 -15.54
CA ALA A 203 9.16 -24.00 -14.64
C ALA A 203 8.16 -23.00 -15.26
N ALA A 204 8.66 -22.09 -16.08
CA ALA A 204 7.88 -21.10 -16.80
C ALA A 204 8.53 -20.75 -18.12
N ILE A 205 7.73 -20.26 -19.06
CA ILE A 205 8.20 -19.71 -20.32
C ILE A 205 7.65 -18.33 -20.59
N PHE A 206 8.47 -17.47 -21.19
CA PHE A 206 8.10 -16.12 -21.58
C PHE A 206 8.22 -15.99 -23.09
N LEU A 207 7.07 -15.81 -23.75
CA LEU A 207 6.94 -15.75 -25.19
C LEU A 207 6.56 -14.34 -25.64
N ASP A 208 7.08 -13.94 -26.81
CA ASP A 208 6.76 -12.70 -27.49
C ASP A 208 5.42 -12.72 -28.23
N THR A 209 4.90 -13.92 -28.49
CA THR A 209 3.66 -14.17 -29.21
C THR A 209 2.78 -15.10 -28.39
N GLU A 210 1.47 -14.91 -28.52
CA GLU A 210 0.51 -15.78 -27.84
C GLU A 210 0.57 -17.17 -28.46
N ALA A 211 0.93 -18.16 -27.64
CA ALA A 211 0.95 -19.56 -28.00
C ALA A 211 -0.40 -20.24 -27.66
N ASP A 212 -0.72 -21.29 -28.41
CA ASP A 212 -1.92 -22.09 -28.18
C ASP A 212 -1.77 -22.92 -26.91
N LEU A 213 -2.62 -22.67 -25.91
CA LEU A 213 -2.66 -23.41 -24.65
C LEU A 213 -2.88 -24.92 -24.85
N GLY A 214 -3.47 -25.34 -25.98
CA GLY A 214 -3.61 -26.75 -26.33
C GLY A 214 -2.29 -27.49 -26.58
N GLN A 215 -1.19 -26.75 -26.80
CA GLN A 215 0.16 -27.29 -27.01
C GLN A 215 0.97 -27.37 -25.70
N MET A 216 0.40 -26.87 -24.60
CA MET A 216 1.05 -26.81 -23.29
C MET A 216 0.52 -27.91 -22.36
N PRO A 217 1.22 -28.21 -21.25
CA PRO A 217 0.73 -29.18 -20.29
C PRO A 217 -0.61 -28.78 -19.69
N GLY A 218 -1.47 -29.76 -19.40
CA GLY A 218 -2.74 -29.51 -18.71
C GLY A 218 -2.51 -28.86 -17.34
N GLY A 219 -3.19 -27.74 -17.06
CA GLY A 219 -3.01 -26.96 -15.83
C GLY A 219 -2.02 -25.80 -15.95
N THR A 220 -1.53 -25.50 -17.16
CA THR A 220 -0.73 -24.31 -17.44
C THR A 220 -1.54 -23.03 -17.26
N GLU A 221 -0.98 -22.05 -16.55
CA GLU A 221 -1.58 -20.73 -16.36
C GLU A 221 -0.88 -19.67 -17.21
N GLN A 222 -1.67 -18.89 -17.94
CA GLN A 222 -1.19 -17.78 -18.77
C GLN A 222 -1.38 -16.45 -18.06
N THR A 223 -0.34 -15.62 -18.08
CA THR A 223 -0.40 -14.21 -17.70
C THR A 223 0.07 -13.35 -18.86
N ARG A 224 -0.77 -12.42 -19.31
CA ARG A 224 -0.37 -11.39 -20.27
C ARG A 224 0.33 -10.26 -19.52
N LEU A 225 1.53 -9.94 -19.98
CA LEU A 225 2.35 -8.82 -19.56
C LEU A 225 2.47 -7.85 -20.74
N ALA A 226 2.69 -6.58 -20.41
CA ALA A 226 3.08 -5.57 -21.36
C ALA A 226 4.41 -4.97 -20.92
N GLN A 227 5.33 -4.86 -21.86
CA GLN A 227 6.56 -4.09 -21.71
C GLN A 227 6.40 -2.81 -22.52
N ALA A 228 6.84 -1.68 -21.99
CA ALA A 228 6.72 -0.41 -22.67
C ALA A 228 7.92 0.50 -22.41
N ALA A 229 8.26 1.31 -23.41
CA ALA A 229 9.27 2.35 -23.33
C ALA A 229 8.61 3.70 -23.54
N ALA A 230 9.07 4.72 -22.82
CA ALA A 230 8.52 6.06 -22.88
C ALA A 230 9.62 7.09 -23.09
N PHE A 231 9.25 8.16 -23.81
CA PHE A 231 10.03 9.37 -23.86
C PHE A 231 9.47 10.39 -22.89
N LEU A 232 10.33 10.98 -22.05
CA LEU A 232 9.94 11.92 -21.00
C LEU A 232 10.54 13.30 -21.27
N VAL A 233 9.74 14.34 -21.03
CA VAL A 233 10.18 15.74 -21.05
C VAL A 233 9.60 16.48 -19.87
N GLU A 234 10.24 17.57 -19.46
CA GLU A 234 9.64 18.52 -18.53
C GLU A 234 8.28 19.02 -19.07
N ARG A 235 7.29 19.08 -18.19
CA ARG A 235 5.88 19.29 -18.54
C ARG A 235 5.59 20.58 -19.30
N ASP A 236 6.32 21.65 -19.04
CA ASP A 236 6.07 22.97 -19.64
C ASP A 236 6.79 23.17 -20.98
N ARG A 237 7.49 22.14 -21.48
CA ARG A 237 8.17 22.21 -22.77
C ARG A 237 7.20 22.20 -23.96
N PRO A 238 7.57 22.86 -25.08
CA PRO A 238 6.77 22.87 -26.29
C PRO A 238 6.68 21.49 -26.96
N ALA A 239 7.67 20.62 -26.73
CA ALA A 239 7.63 19.23 -27.16
C ALA A 239 6.51 18.48 -26.45
N THR A 240 5.48 18.11 -27.21
CA THR A 240 4.32 17.36 -26.71
C THR A 240 4.09 16.05 -27.46
N ARG A 241 4.68 15.94 -28.66
CA ARG A 241 4.53 14.81 -29.56
C ARG A 241 5.76 14.61 -30.43
N LEU A 242 6.00 13.38 -30.83
CA LEU A 242 6.97 12.98 -31.85
C LEU A 242 6.35 11.94 -32.78
N THR A 243 6.71 11.95 -34.06
CA THR A 243 6.35 10.85 -34.97
C THR A 243 7.34 9.70 -34.83
N MET A 244 6.96 8.49 -35.25
CA MET A 244 7.87 7.33 -35.24
C MET A 244 9.17 7.59 -36.01
N ASP A 245 9.09 8.25 -37.17
CA ASP A 245 10.26 8.62 -37.98
C ASP A 245 11.18 9.62 -37.25
N GLN A 246 10.61 10.53 -36.46
CA GLN A 246 11.39 11.46 -35.64
C GLN A 246 12.08 10.73 -34.49
N VAL A 247 11.40 9.80 -33.83
CA VAL A 247 12.01 8.96 -32.79
C VAL A 247 13.18 8.17 -33.36
N GLU A 248 12.98 7.48 -34.50
CA GLU A 248 14.05 6.74 -35.17
C GLU A 248 15.21 7.66 -35.59
N GLY A 249 14.88 8.86 -36.11
CA GLY A 249 15.86 9.87 -36.48
C GLY A 249 16.70 10.34 -35.30
N ILE A 250 16.10 10.53 -34.13
CA ILE A 250 16.80 10.92 -32.89
C ILE A 250 17.72 9.78 -32.45
N LEU A 251 17.20 8.56 -32.33
CA LEU A 251 17.98 7.42 -31.82
C LEU A 251 19.16 7.02 -32.74
N ARG A 252 19.03 7.24 -34.06
CA ARG A 252 20.12 7.06 -35.03
C ARG A 252 21.06 8.28 -35.15
N GLY A 253 20.83 9.35 -34.40
CA GLY A 253 21.63 10.58 -34.46
C GLY A 253 21.46 11.39 -35.74
N ARG A 254 20.43 11.12 -36.55
CA ARG A 254 20.07 11.93 -37.74
C ARG A 254 19.40 13.24 -37.34
N ILE A 255 18.67 13.23 -36.23
CA ILE A 255 17.99 14.38 -35.64
C ILE A 255 18.66 14.67 -34.31
N VAL A 256 19.29 15.84 -34.20
CA VAL A 256 20.07 16.21 -33.01
C VAL A 256 19.60 17.52 -32.39
N ASN A 257 18.65 18.23 -32.99
CA ASN A 257 18.09 19.46 -32.42
C ASN A 257 16.56 19.41 -32.32
N TRP A 258 16.02 20.03 -31.27
CA TRP A 258 14.58 20.18 -31.07
C TRP A 258 13.88 21.00 -32.17
N ALA A 259 14.63 21.86 -32.86
CA ALA A 259 14.12 22.62 -34.01
C ALA A 259 13.74 21.71 -35.18
N ASP A 260 14.47 20.60 -35.38
CA ASP A 260 14.28 19.67 -36.49
C ASP A 260 12.98 18.85 -36.36
N VAL A 261 12.42 18.80 -35.13
CA VAL A 261 11.13 18.18 -34.82
C VAL A 261 10.02 19.21 -34.55
N GLY A 262 10.29 20.49 -34.80
CA GLY A 262 9.32 21.57 -34.61
C GLY A 262 8.97 21.86 -33.15
N ALA A 263 9.84 21.51 -32.20
CA ALA A 263 9.51 21.45 -30.78
C ALA A 263 10.52 22.17 -29.85
N GLY A 264 10.90 23.40 -30.19
CA GLY A 264 11.78 24.24 -29.36
C GLY A 264 13.13 24.52 -30.02
N VAL A 265 14.10 24.94 -29.21
CA VAL A 265 15.45 25.33 -29.68
C VAL A 265 16.50 24.70 -28.77
N GLY A 266 17.54 24.10 -29.36
CA GLY A 266 18.66 23.49 -28.64
C GLY A 266 18.89 22.02 -29.04
N PRO A 267 20.06 21.46 -28.66
CA PRO A 267 20.39 20.07 -28.94
C PRO A 267 19.49 19.12 -28.13
N ILE A 268 19.23 17.93 -28.68
CA ILE A 268 18.55 16.84 -27.99
C ILE A 268 19.61 16.04 -27.23
N VAL A 269 19.39 15.86 -25.93
CA VAL A 269 20.29 15.11 -25.05
C VAL A 269 19.51 13.97 -24.40
N LEU A 270 19.90 12.74 -24.68
CA LEU A 270 19.25 11.57 -24.10
C LEU A 270 19.72 11.36 -22.65
N HIS A 271 18.76 11.13 -21.76
CA HIS A 271 19.01 10.71 -20.38
C HIS A 271 18.28 9.41 -20.10
N GLY A 272 18.87 8.55 -19.28
CA GLY A 272 18.26 7.28 -18.88
C GLY A 272 18.65 6.91 -17.45
N LEU A 273 18.02 5.88 -16.91
CA LEU A 273 18.40 5.32 -15.62
C LEU A 273 19.47 4.24 -15.84
N LYS A 274 20.52 4.26 -15.02
CA LYS A 274 21.68 3.37 -15.17
C LYS A 274 21.32 1.88 -15.11
N ASP A 275 20.35 1.54 -14.27
CA ASP A 275 19.88 0.17 -14.09
C ASP A 275 18.55 -0.08 -14.84
N ASP A 276 18.11 0.85 -15.69
CA ASP A 276 16.97 0.61 -16.58
C ASP A 276 17.43 -0.16 -17.82
N LEU A 277 17.27 -1.46 -17.68
CA LEU A 277 17.61 -2.45 -18.67
C LEU A 277 16.46 -2.70 -19.66
N SER A 278 15.31 -2.03 -19.46
CA SER A 278 14.07 -2.36 -20.15
C SER A 278 13.75 -1.40 -21.30
N ALA A 279 13.84 -0.08 -21.09
CA ALA A 279 13.40 0.88 -22.10
C ALA A 279 14.38 1.05 -23.28
N PRO A 280 15.71 1.20 -23.07
CA PRO A 280 16.65 1.31 -24.18
C PRO A 280 16.64 0.06 -25.08
N GLY A 281 16.71 -1.13 -24.49
CA GLY A 281 16.68 -2.38 -25.26
C GLY A 281 15.35 -2.60 -26.00
N LEU A 282 14.23 -2.15 -25.43
CA LEU A 282 12.94 -2.20 -26.12
C LEU A 282 12.89 -1.24 -27.32
N LEU A 283 13.47 -0.05 -27.21
CA LEU A 283 13.56 0.91 -28.32
C LEU A 283 14.45 0.39 -29.45
N GLU A 284 15.58 -0.22 -29.13
CA GLU A 284 16.45 -0.87 -30.13
C GLU A 284 15.66 -1.90 -30.93
N ARG A 285 14.85 -2.72 -30.25
CA ARG A 285 14.02 -3.73 -30.89
C ARG A 285 12.87 -3.14 -31.72
N LEU A 286 12.05 -2.27 -31.13
CA LEU A 286 10.81 -1.78 -31.74
C LEU A 286 11.03 -0.70 -32.81
N VAL A 287 12.08 0.12 -32.64
CA VAL A 287 12.32 1.29 -33.49
C VAL A 287 13.51 1.06 -34.42
N LEU A 288 14.59 0.45 -33.90
CA LEU A 288 15.85 0.32 -34.63
C LEU A 288 16.06 -1.05 -35.28
N ASN A 289 15.08 -1.96 -35.20
CA ASN A 289 15.17 -3.34 -35.71
C ASN A 289 16.35 -4.13 -35.13
N GLY A 290 16.71 -3.88 -33.87
CA GLY A 290 17.81 -4.53 -33.17
C GLY A 290 19.18 -3.85 -33.32
N ASP A 291 19.29 -2.78 -34.12
CA ASP A 291 20.50 -1.97 -34.12
C ASP A 291 20.64 -1.21 -32.79
N PRO A 292 21.87 -1.05 -32.26
CA PRO A 292 22.08 -0.30 -31.02
C PRO A 292 21.78 1.20 -31.21
N ILE A 293 21.36 1.85 -30.12
CA ILE A 293 21.18 3.31 -30.10
C ILE A 293 22.53 3.99 -30.38
N GLN A 294 22.56 4.88 -31.38
CA GLN A 294 23.80 5.53 -31.83
C GLN A 294 24.12 6.82 -31.07
N VAL A 295 23.14 7.34 -30.30
CA VAL A 295 23.28 8.55 -29.50
C VAL A 295 23.60 8.18 -28.06
N PRO A 296 24.61 8.81 -27.42
CA PRO A 296 24.95 8.51 -26.04
C PRO A 296 23.81 8.88 -25.09
N ILE A 297 23.45 7.95 -24.21
CA ILE A 297 22.47 8.16 -23.14
C ILE A 297 23.24 8.54 -21.87
N ARG A 298 22.91 9.69 -21.27
CA ARG A 298 23.43 10.09 -19.96
C ARG A 298 22.68 9.35 -18.87
N GLU A 299 23.32 8.32 -18.33
CA GLU A 299 22.77 7.47 -17.29
C GLU A 299 22.83 8.13 -15.92
N HIS A 300 21.77 7.93 -15.13
CA HIS A 300 21.64 8.44 -13.77
C HIS A 300 21.44 7.29 -12.77
N ASN A 301 22.04 7.41 -11.59
CA ASN A 301 21.98 6.37 -10.56
C ASN A 301 20.66 6.37 -9.78
N SER A 302 19.85 7.42 -9.90
CA SER A 302 18.58 7.54 -9.19
C SER A 302 17.51 8.21 -10.04
N VAL A 303 16.25 7.90 -9.74
CA VAL A 303 15.07 8.54 -10.36
C VAL A 303 15.06 10.05 -10.11
N ASP A 304 15.50 10.49 -8.92
CA ASP A 304 15.58 11.90 -8.57
C ASP A 304 16.64 12.62 -9.42
N ASP A 305 17.85 12.06 -9.56
CA ASP A 305 18.91 12.63 -10.40
C ASP A 305 18.48 12.70 -11.86
N TYR A 306 17.84 11.65 -12.35
CA TYR A 306 17.27 11.59 -13.68
C TYR A 306 16.24 12.71 -13.90
N PHE A 307 15.23 12.85 -13.03
CA PHE A 307 14.23 13.90 -13.14
C PHE A 307 14.81 15.30 -12.93
N ASN A 308 15.80 15.46 -12.06
CA ASN A 308 16.53 16.72 -11.90
C ASN A 308 17.24 17.13 -13.19
N ALA A 309 17.89 16.18 -13.88
CA ALA A 309 18.53 16.43 -15.17
C ALA A 309 17.50 16.77 -16.24
N LEU A 310 16.36 16.07 -16.28
CA LEU A 310 15.27 16.39 -17.19
C LEU A 310 14.74 17.81 -16.99
N ARG A 311 14.63 18.29 -15.75
CA ARG A 311 14.20 19.67 -15.45
C ARG A 311 15.28 20.71 -15.76
N ALA A 312 16.53 20.43 -15.40
CA ALA A 312 17.60 21.42 -15.43
C ALA A 312 18.14 21.70 -16.85
N GLU A 313 18.19 20.70 -17.73
CA GLU A 313 18.81 20.82 -19.05
C GLU A 313 17.76 21.04 -20.14
N PRO A 314 17.70 22.21 -20.81
CA PRO A 314 16.62 22.53 -21.78
C PRO A 314 16.50 21.56 -22.96
N GLY A 315 17.59 20.87 -23.30
CA GLY A 315 17.67 19.91 -24.38
C GLY A 315 17.32 18.47 -24.01
N SER A 316 17.03 18.20 -22.73
CA SER A 316 16.89 16.84 -22.22
C SER A 316 15.68 16.11 -22.80
N LEU A 317 15.90 14.84 -23.14
CA LEU A 317 14.91 13.86 -23.53
C LEU A 317 15.16 12.59 -22.73
N GLY A 318 14.23 12.26 -21.85
CA GLY A 318 14.31 11.07 -21.01
C GLY A 318 13.90 9.82 -21.76
N VAL A 319 14.59 8.72 -21.50
CA VAL A 319 14.26 7.35 -21.90
C VAL A 319 14.08 6.52 -20.63
N SER A 320 12.89 5.99 -20.41
CA SER A 320 12.60 5.12 -19.26
C SER A 320 11.36 4.27 -19.52
N PRO A 321 10.98 3.35 -18.61
CA PRO A 321 9.63 2.83 -18.60
C PRO A 321 8.63 3.98 -18.43
N PRO A 322 7.37 3.79 -18.83
CA PRO A 322 6.34 4.78 -18.62
C PRO A 322 6.21 5.16 -17.14
N MET A 323 6.46 6.43 -16.85
CA MET A 323 6.39 7.01 -15.51
C MET A 323 5.54 8.27 -15.53
N ARG A 324 4.77 8.48 -14.46
CA ARG A 324 3.96 9.69 -14.28
C ARG A 324 4.42 10.45 -13.05
N THR A 325 4.80 11.70 -13.25
CA THR A 325 4.97 12.68 -12.18
C THR A 325 4.22 13.95 -12.52
N ASP A 326 4.13 14.87 -11.56
CA ASP A 326 3.44 16.15 -11.79
C ASP A 326 4.23 17.09 -12.69
N ASP A 327 5.56 16.95 -12.72
CA ASP A 327 6.49 17.87 -13.39
C ASP A 327 7.08 17.31 -14.70
N ILE A 328 7.04 15.99 -14.89
CA ILE A 328 7.56 15.31 -16.07
C ILE A 328 6.39 14.67 -16.81
N ARG A 329 6.37 14.87 -18.12
CA ARG A 329 5.34 14.39 -19.03
C ARG A 329 5.92 13.37 -19.99
N MET A 330 5.17 12.31 -20.26
CA MET A 330 5.43 11.44 -21.40
C MET A 330 5.07 12.14 -22.71
N LEU A 331 5.99 12.12 -23.67
CA LEU A 331 5.72 12.55 -25.03
C LEU A 331 4.76 11.58 -25.71
N ASN A 332 3.79 12.13 -26.43
CA ASN A 332 2.94 11.32 -27.29
C ASN A 332 3.73 10.86 -28.52
N ILE A 333 3.70 9.56 -28.83
CA ILE A 333 4.33 9.04 -30.04
C ILE A 333 3.22 8.78 -31.05
N GLU A 334 3.15 9.63 -32.08
CA GLU A 334 2.17 9.53 -33.14
C GLU A 334 2.47 8.28 -33.97
N ALA A 335 1.75 7.20 -33.68
CA ALA A 335 1.66 6.01 -34.52
C ALA A 335 0.19 5.60 -34.70
N ARG A 336 -0.10 5.04 -35.88
CA ARG A 336 -1.41 4.56 -36.36
C ARG A 336 -2.63 4.93 -35.49
N GLY A 337 -3.22 6.10 -35.78
CA GLY A 337 -4.62 6.39 -35.45
C GLY A 337 -4.94 6.80 -34.00
N THR A 338 -3.94 7.18 -33.19
CA THR A 338 -4.17 7.61 -31.80
C THR A 338 -3.93 9.11 -31.59
N ASP A 339 -5.02 9.88 -31.41
CA ASP A 339 -5.00 11.32 -31.12
C ASP A 339 -5.03 11.64 -29.60
N ARG A 340 -5.01 10.62 -28.73
CA ARG A 340 -5.22 10.80 -27.28
C ARG A 340 -3.91 11.06 -26.53
N ALA A 341 -3.87 12.17 -25.79
CA ALA A 341 -2.93 12.34 -24.70
C ALA A 341 -3.30 11.37 -23.56
N TYR A 342 -2.41 10.45 -23.24
CA TYR A 342 -2.69 9.28 -22.41
C TYR A 342 -2.85 9.58 -20.90
N PRO A 343 -3.90 9.06 -20.25
CA PRO A 343 -3.88 8.70 -18.83
C PRO A 343 -4.05 7.18 -18.60
N ALA A 344 -3.56 6.72 -17.43
CA ALA A 344 -3.51 5.36 -16.89
C ALA A 344 -2.74 4.32 -17.74
N LEU A 345 -1.49 4.07 -17.33
CA LEU A 345 -0.56 3.16 -17.98
C LEU A 345 -1.14 1.75 -18.19
N ALA A 346 -1.85 1.20 -17.20
CA ALA A 346 -2.43 -0.13 -17.32
C ALA A 346 -3.56 -0.22 -18.35
N ASP A 347 -4.41 0.82 -18.48
CA ASP A 347 -5.56 0.81 -19.40
C ASP A 347 -5.13 0.97 -20.86
N VAL A 348 -4.10 1.80 -21.09
CA VAL A 348 -3.48 2.07 -22.40
C VAL A 348 -2.55 0.93 -22.85
N LEU A 349 -1.95 0.21 -21.89
CA LEU A 349 -1.26 -1.03 -22.22
C LEU A 349 -2.25 -2.18 -22.44
N ALA A 350 -3.37 -2.20 -21.71
CA ALA A 350 -4.42 -3.22 -21.85
C ALA A 350 -5.04 -3.24 -23.26
N ASP A 351 -5.30 -2.06 -23.82
CA ASP A 351 -5.91 -1.90 -25.13
C ASP A 351 -4.93 -2.13 -26.30
N GLY A 352 -3.62 -2.27 -26.02
CA GLY A 352 -2.58 -2.50 -27.01
C GLY A 352 -2.35 -1.33 -27.97
N SER A 353 -2.85 -0.13 -27.65
CA SER A 353 -2.84 1.03 -28.54
C SER A 353 -1.55 1.85 -28.45
N TYR A 354 -0.67 1.56 -27.49
CA TYR A 354 0.59 2.29 -27.32
C TYR A 354 1.68 1.80 -28.28
N ALA A 355 2.24 2.73 -29.06
CA ALA A 355 3.19 2.45 -30.13
C ALA A 355 4.52 1.84 -29.68
N LEU A 356 4.95 2.19 -28.46
CA LEU A 356 6.20 1.72 -27.86
C LEU A 356 5.95 0.67 -26.78
N ALA A 357 4.85 -0.07 -26.90
CA ALA A 357 4.57 -1.24 -26.08
C ALA A 357 4.63 -2.52 -26.91
N ARG A 358 4.85 -3.63 -26.21
CA ARG A 358 4.66 -4.97 -26.73
C ARG A 358 4.03 -5.86 -25.67
N ASP A 359 3.27 -6.83 -26.14
CA ASP A 359 2.81 -7.91 -25.28
C ASP A 359 3.91 -8.95 -25.09
N VAL A 360 3.95 -9.51 -23.88
CA VAL A 360 4.77 -10.65 -23.51
C VAL A 360 3.87 -11.60 -22.74
N TYR A 361 3.91 -12.87 -23.07
CA TYR A 361 3.04 -13.89 -22.52
C TYR A 361 3.87 -14.81 -21.63
N ALA A 362 3.57 -14.78 -20.33
CA ALA A 362 4.19 -15.67 -19.36
C ALA A 362 3.28 -16.89 -19.17
N TYR A 363 3.84 -18.09 -19.34
CA TYR A 363 3.15 -19.35 -19.14
C TYR A 363 3.83 -20.11 -18.02
N TRP A 364 3.05 -20.43 -16.98
CA TRP A 364 3.50 -21.17 -15.81
C TRP A 364 3.04 -22.61 -15.95
N GLY A 365 3.99 -23.53 -15.97
CA GLY A 365 3.69 -24.96 -16.07
C GLY A 365 2.85 -25.43 -14.89
N PRO A 366 2.23 -26.62 -14.99
CA PRO A 366 1.36 -27.13 -13.95
C PRO A 366 2.12 -27.24 -12.62
N ALA A 367 1.47 -26.77 -11.56
CA ALA A 367 1.94 -26.83 -10.18
C ALA A 367 1.87 -28.26 -9.64
N THR A 368 2.66 -29.16 -10.25
CA THR A 368 2.70 -30.59 -9.91
C THR A 368 3.48 -30.87 -8.63
N ASP A 369 4.42 -29.98 -8.28
CA ASP A 369 5.22 -30.01 -7.07
C ASP A 369 5.12 -28.68 -6.28
N SER A 370 5.42 -28.75 -4.98
CA SER A 370 5.29 -27.62 -4.05
C SER A 370 6.13 -26.41 -4.46
N THR A 371 7.26 -26.66 -5.11
CA THR A 371 8.18 -25.63 -5.61
C THR A 371 7.55 -24.80 -6.72
N ARG A 372 6.96 -25.44 -7.75
CA ARG A 372 6.32 -24.71 -8.86
C ARG A 372 5.01 -24.07 -8.42
N ALA A 373 4.29 -24.73 -7.51
CA ALA A 373 3.12 -24.16 -6.85
C ALA A 373 3.49 -22.84 -6.16
N TYR A 374 4.49 -22.88 -5.28
CA TYR A 374 5.00 -21.67 -4.61
C TYR A 374 5.44 -20.61 -5.59
N LEU A 375 6.22 -20.97 -6.61
CA LEU A 375 6.79 -19.99 -7.54
C LEU A 375 5.70 -19.27 -8.34
N ARG A 376 4.71 -20.00 -8.84
CA ARG A 376 3.54 -19.43 -9.53
C ARG A 376 2.72 -18.55 -8.59
N ASP A 377 2.53 -19.01 -7.36
CA ASP A 377 1.76 -18.31 -6.33
C ASP A 377 2.46 -17.00 -5.91
N TRP A 378 3.78 -17.06 -5.72
CA TRP A 378 4.65 -15.91 -5.48
C TRP A 378 4.64 -14.93 -6.66
N TRP A 379 4.73 -15.41 -7.90
CA TRP A 379 4.62 -14.57 -9.10
C TRP A 379 3.31 -13.78 -9.14
N ASN A 380 2.21 -14.44 -8.76
CA ASN A 380 0.89 -13.82 -8.67
C ASN A 380 0.70 -12.93 -7.43
N SER A 381 1.59 -12.97 -6.44
CA SER A 381 1.54 -12.15 -5.23
C SER A 381 1.98 -10.70 -5.48
N GLY A 382 1.68 -9.78 -4.55
CA GLY A 382 2.15 -8.39 -4.63
C GLY A 382 3.67 -8.25 -4.80
N GLN A 383 4.44 -9.13 -4.15
CA GLN A 383 5.91 -9.14 -4.25
C GLN A 383 6.41 -9.58 -5.63
N GLY A 384 5.77 -10.59 -6.23
CA GLY A 384 6.09 -11.03 -7.59
C GLY A 384 5.73 -9.98 -8.65
N GLN A 385 4.64 -9.24 -8.42
CA GLN A 385 4.26 -8.13 -9.28
C GLN A 385 5.22 -6.94 -9.16
N GLU A 386 5.71 -6.62 -7.97
CA GLU A 386 6.76 -5.60 -7.77
C GLU A 386 8.05 -6.01 -8.49
N ALA A 387 8.47 -7.26 -8.36
CA ALA A 387 9.63 -7.80 -9.09
C ALA A 387 9.48 -7.69 -10.61
N ALA A 388 8.29 -8.02 -11.14
CA ALA A 388 7.98 -7.88 -12.57
C ALA A 388 8.01 -6.41 -13.03
N GLN A 389 7.51 -5.48 -12.21
CA GLN A 389 7.55 -4.04 -12.49
C GLN A 389 8.97 -3.46 -12.49
N VAL A 390 9.81 -3.89 -11.54
CA VAL A 390 11.23 -3.52 -11.52
C VAL A 390 11.94 -4.03 -12.77
N ALA A 391 11.55 -5.22 -13.26
CA ALA A 391 12.01 -5.73 -14.54
C ALA A 391 11.34 -5.07 -15.77
N GLY A 392 10.52 -4.04 -15.59
CA GLY A 392 9.91 -3.27 -16.70
C GLY A 392 8.66 -3.90 -17.31
N PHE A 393 8.04 -4.89 -16.64
CA PHE A 393 6.78 -5.50 -17.07
C PHE A 393 5.58 -4.96 -16.29
N THR A 394 4.46 -4.79 -16.98
CA THR A 394 3.16 -4.44 -16.40
C THR A 394 2.16 -5.56 -16.69
N ARG A 395 1.46 -6.08 -15.67
CA ARG A 395 0.45 -7.13 -15.84
C ARG A 395 -0.87 -6.59 -16.42
N LEU A 396 -1.50 -7.38 -17.29
CA LEU A 396 -2.81 -7.11 -17.88
C LEU A 396 -3.70 -8.37 -17.74
N PRO A 397 -4.88 -8.34 -17.09
CA PRO A 397 -5.58 -7.22 -16.45
C PRO A 397 -5.13 -6.92 -15.00
N ALA A 398 -5.31 -5.67 -14.55
CA ALA A 398 -4.86 -5.12 -13.26
C ALA A 398 -5.67 -5.55 -12.02
N ASN A 399 -6.47 -6.62 -12.10
CA ASN A 399 -7.34 -7.00 -10.99
C ASN A 399 -6.51 -7.60 -9.85
N PHE A 400 -6.29 -6.78 -8.81
CA PHE A 400 -5.70 -7.20 -7.55
C PHE A 400 -6.66 -8.16 -6.85
N ASP A 401 -6.40 -9.46 -6.97
CA ASP A 401 -7.22 -10.47 -6.31
C ASP A 401 -6.66 -10.76 -4.91
N LEU A 402 -7.30 -10.20 -3.89
CA LEU A 402 -6.97 -10.39 -2.47
C LEU A 402 -7.03 -11.88 -2.03
N PHE A 403 -7.68 -12.74 -2.82
CA PHE A 403 -7.92 -14.14 -2.48
C PHE A 403 -7.46 -15.16 -3.53
N ALA A 404 -7.20 -14.76 -4.78
CA ALA A 404 -6.73 -15.69 -5.83
C ALA A 404 -5.20 -15.77 -6.00
N SER A 405 -4.42 -14.95 -5.28
CA SER A 405 -2.96 -14.88 -5.42
C SER A 405 -2.17 -15.90 -4.58
N GLY A 406 -2.56 -17.19 -4.60
CA GLY A 406 -1.62 -18.25 -4.19
C GLY A 406 -1.19 -18.30 -2.71
N GLY A 407 -2.00 -17.77 -1.81
CA GLY A 407 -1.80 -17.98 -0.37
C GLY A 407 -2.15 -16.79 0.51
N PHE A 408 -2.60 -17.10 1.72
CA PHE A 408 -2.99 -16.09 2.71
C PHE A 408 -1.82 -15.85 3.68
N TYR A 409 -1.15 -14.69 3.59
CA TYR A 409 0.04 -14.38 4.38
C TYR A 409 -0.25 -13.44 5.53
N ILE A 410 -0.41 -13.92 6.77
CA ILE A 410 -0.58 -13.08 7.95
C ILE A 410 0.68 -12.24 8.22
N SER A 411 0.51 -10.92 8.21
CA SER A 411 1.49 -9.97 8.74
C SER A 411 1.49 -9.99 10.27
N VAL A 412 2.61 -10.39 10.89
CA VAL A 412 2.78 -10.30 12.34
C VAL A 412 2.76 -8.83 12.79
N LEU A 413 3.34 -7.92 12.00
CA LEU A 413 3.30 -6.49 12.30
C LEU A 413 1.87 -5.93 12.26
N ALA A 414 1.04 -6.34 11.30
CA ALA A 414 -0.35 -5.92 11.23
C ALA A 414 -1.16 -6.43 12.42
N LEU A 415 -0.93 -7.69 12.84
CA LEU A 415 -1.54 -8.25 14.04
C LEU A 415 -1.11 -7.50 15.31
N LEU A 416 0.17 -7.14 15.42
CA LEU A 416 0.67 -6.32 16.53
C LEU A 416 0.05 -4.92 16.51
N ALA A 417 0.01 -4.27 15.35
CA ALA A 417 -0.60 -2.95 15.19
C ALA A 417 -2.08 -2.97 15.60
N GLY A 418 -2.86 -3.93 15.08
CA GLY A 418 -4.26 -4.14 15.45
C GLY A 418 -4.44 -4.53 16.91
N GLY A 419 -3.59 -5.40 17.44
CA GLY A 419 -3.62 -5.84 18.83
C GLY A 419 -3.38 -4.69 19.81
N PHE A 420 -2.34 -3.89 19.57
CA PHE A 420 -2.09 -2.69 20.36
C PHE A 420 -3.19 -1.64 20.18
N GLN A 421 -3.70 -1.45 18.96
CA GLN A 421 -4.83 -0.55 18.72
C GLN A 421 -6.09 -0.99 19.46
N LEU A 422 -6.34 -2.30 19.58
CA LEU A 422 -7.44 -2.87 20.35
C LEU A 422 -7.26 -2.61 21.85
N ILE A 423 -6.05 -2.83 22.39
CA ILE A 423 -5.71 -2.52 23.78
C ILE A 423 -5.97 -1.03 24.05
N GLN A 424 -5.44 -0.16 23.20
CA GLN A 424 -5.61 1.29 23.31
C GLN A 424 -7.09 1.71 23.23
N ALA A 425 -7.85 1.16 22.28
CA ALA A 425 -9.28 1.44 22.13
C ALA A 425 -10.08 0.99 23.36
N ARG A 426 -9.72 -0.14 23.97
CA ARG A 426 -10.35 -0.64 25.20
C ARG A 426 -10.06 0.24 26.41
N MET A 427 -8.86 0.83 26.50
CA MET A 427 -8.54 1.79 27.56
C MET A 427 -9.32 3.10 27.42
N MET A 428 -9.69 3.50 26.20
CA MET A 428 -10.41 4.77 25.93
C MET A 428 -11.94 4.61 25.82
N ALA A 429 -12.46 3.39 25.72
CA ALA A 429 -13.88 3.15 25.47
C ALA A 429 -14.80 3.68 26.59
N SER A 430 -15.65 4.66 26.26
CA SER A 430 -16.74 5.12 27.12
C SER A 430 -18.01 4.26 26.89
N SER A 431 -18.61 3.73 27.95
CA SER A 431 -19.70 2.74 27.88
C SER A 431 -21.06 3.28 27.42
N THR A 432 -21.27 4.60 27.36
CA THR A 432 -22.61 5.17 27.25
C THR A 432 -22.73 6.35 26.28
N ALA A 433 -22.12 6.24 25.11
CA ALA A 433 -22.25 7.22 24.04
C ALA A 433 -23.64 7.15 23.35
N THR A 434 -24.29 8.30 23.11
CA THR A 434 -25.66 8.44 22.55
C THR A 434 -25.66 8.67 21.04
N GLY A 435 -26.72 8.28 20.31
CA GLY A 435 -26.96 8.71 18.93
C GLY A 435 -25.74 8.60 17.99
N GLN A 436 -25.26 9.72 17.47
CA GLN A 436 -24.07 9.80 16.61
C GLN A 436 -22.78 9.38 17.35
N ALA A 437 -22.69 9.62 18.66
CA ALA A 437 -21.59 9.17 19.51
C ALA A 437 -21.65 7.66 19.81
N ALA A 438 -22.84 7.04 19.83
CA ALA A 438 -22.98 5.58 19.91
C ALA A 438 -22.42 4.91 18.65
N THR A 439 -22.73 5.48 17.48
CA THR A 439 -22.15 5.09 16.20
C THR A 439 -20.62 5.29 16.24
N MET A 440 -20.12 6.41 16.76
CA MET A 440 -18.69 6.65 16.93
C MET A 440 -18.00 5.60 17.82
N ASN A 441 -18.62 5.23 18.94
CA ASN A 441 -18.08 4.20 19.84
C ASN A 441 -18.05 2.81 19.18
N ARG A 442 -19.03 2.49 18.32
CA ARG A 442 -19.00 1.28 17.49
C ARG A 442 -17.89 1.33 16.45
N VAL A 443 -17.72 2.47 15.76
CA VAL A 443 -16.62 2.66 14.80
C VAL A 443 -15.26 2.46 15.49
N MET A 444 -15.08 3.00 16.70
CA MET A 444 -13.86 2.81 17.49
C MET A 444 -13.60 1.34 17.87
N GLN A 445 -14.62 0.49 17.95
CA GLN A 445 -14.46 -0.96 18.21
C GLN A 445 -14.02 -1.74 16.97
N PHE A 446 -14.41 -1.28 15.78
CA PHE A 446 -14.02 -1.90 14.50
C PHE A 446 -12.71 -1.33 13.93
N MET A 447 -12.30 -0.14 14.37
CA MET A 447 -11.03 0.48 13.96
C MET A 447 -9.84 -0.47 14.01
N PRO A 448 -9.60 -1.26 15.09
CA PRO A 448 -8.49 -2.20 15.13
C PRO A 448 -8.48 -3.22 13.99
N ILE A 449 -9.64 -3.68 13.53
CA ILE A 449 -9.74 -4.64 12.40
C ILE A 449 -9.37 -3.93 11.10
N ILE A 450 -9.86 -2.70 10.91
CA ILE A 450 -9.50 -1.86 9.76
C ILE A 450 -7.99 -1.62 9.75
N VAL A 451 -7.38 -1.33 10.90
CA VAL A 451 -5.93 -1.20 11.06
C VAL A 451 -5.20 -2.46 10.62
N VAL A 452 -5.64 -3.66 11.02
CA VAL A 452 -5.01 -4.92 10.57
C VAL A 452 -5.06 -5.03 9.05
N VAL A 453 -6.22 -4.80 8.45
CA VAL A 453 -6.39 -4.92 6.98
C VAL A 453 -5.51 -3.91 6.25
N PHE A 454 -5.47 -2.65 6.70
CA PHE A 454 -4.62 -1.62 6.09
C PHE A 454 -3.13 -1.86 6.32
N ALA A 455 -2.74 -2.24 7.54
CA ALA A 455 -1.34 -2.52 7.85
C ALA A 455 -0.81 -3.72 7.05
N TRP A 456 -1.68 -4.63 6.63
CA TRP A 456 -1.32 -5.73 5.74
C TRP A 456 -0.93 -5.25 4.34
N THR A 457 -1.55 -4.18 3.83
CA THR A 457 -1.35 -3.66 2.46
C THR A 457 -0.33 -2.53 2.38
N PHE A 458 0.35 -2.21 3.48
CA PHE A 458 1.28 -1.09 3.53
C PHE A 458 2.71 -1.58 3.78
N GLN A 459 3.67 -0.77 3.34
CA GLN A 459 5.08 -0.99 3.59
C GLN A 459 5.34 -1.12 5.10
N ALA A 460 6.15 -2.11 5.49
CA ALA A 460 6.40 -2.45 6.88
C ALA A 460 6.97 -1.28 7.68
N GLY A 461 7.73 -0.37 7.05
CA GLY A 461 8.19 0.86 7.70
C GLY A 461 7.05 1.71 8.28
N LEU A 462 5.93 1.84 7.56
CA LEU A 462 4.74 2.55 8.06
C LEU A 462 4.07 1.79 9.20
N VAL A 463 4.05 0.46 9.12
CA VAL A 463 3.45 -0.39 10.15
C VAL A 463 4.28 -0.37 11.43
N VAL A 464 5.60 -0.33 11.34
CA VAL A 464 6.52 -0.16 12.48
C VAL A 464 6.19 1.13 13.23
N TYR A 465 6.02 2.24 12.51
CA TYR A 465 5.56 3.50 13.12
C TYR A 465 4.24 3.28 13.87
N TRP A 466 3.27 2.59 13.26
CA TRP A 466 1.98 2.33 13.89
C TRP A 466 2.11 1.53 15.19
N VAL A 467 2.90 0.46 15.17
CA VAL A 467 3.16 -0.39 16.35
C VAL A 467 3.80 0.43 17.47
N ILE A 468 4.90 1.13 17.20
CA ILE A 468 5.62 1.93 18.20
C ILE A 468 4.74 3.06 18.74
N SER A 469 4.03 3.76 17.84
CA SER A 469 3.08 4.80 18.19
C SER A 469 1.99 4.29 19.13
N SER A 470 1.42 3.12 18.86
CA SER A 470 0.39 2.49 19.69
C SER A 470 0.94 2.08 21.06
N ILE A 471 2.16 1.51 21.12
CA ILE A 471 2.82 1.19 22.38
C ILE A 471 3.00 2.45 23.24
N ILE A 472 3.54 3.52 22.67
CA ILE A 472 3.74 4.78 23.40
C ILE A 472 2.40 5.32 23.89
N ALA A 473 1.35 5.27 23.06
CA ALA A 473 0.03 5.73 23.46
C ALA A 473 -0.57 4.89 24.60
N ILE A 474 -0.37 3.56 24.61
CA ILE A 474 -0.77 2.69 25.71
C ILE A 474 -0.04 3.08 27.00
N VAL A 475 1.28 3.30 26.93
CA VAL A 475 2.10 3.75 28.07
C VAL A 475 1.60 5.09 28.61
N GLN A 476 1.36 6.07 27.74
CA GLN A 476 0.82 7.38 28.12
C GLN A 476 -0.58 7.27 28.76
N GLN A 477 -1.45 6.44 28.18
CA GLN A 477 -2.80 6.20 28.70
C GLN A 477 -2.77 5.51 30.06
N TYR A 478 -1.85 4.56 30.25
CA TYR A 478 -1.65 3.84 31.51
C TYR A 478 -1.29 4.81 32.65
N PHE A 479 -0.32 5.72 32.43
CA PHE A 479 0.05 6.71 33.44
C PHE A 479 -1.03 7.78 33.69
N THR A 480 -1.86 8.10 32.69
CA THR A 480 -2.85 9.18 32.82
C THR A 480 -4.21 8.73 33.35
N THR A 481 -4.68 7.56 32.90
CA THR A 481 -6.03 7.03 33.21
C THR A 481 -6.01 5.66 33.91
N GLY A 482 -4.85 5.03 34.07
CA GLY A 482 -4.71 3.68 34.60
C GLY A 482 -5.02 2.59 33.56
N THR A 483 -5.25 1.37 34.04
CA THR A 483 -5.58 0.20 33.21
C THR A 483 -6.98 0.27 32.58
N GLY A 484 -7.81 1.25 32.94
CA GLY A 484 -9.18 1.37 32.46
C GLY A 484 -9.96 0.06 32.64
N LYS A 485 -10.59 -0.42 31.56
CA LYS A 485 -11.35 -1.68 31.51
C LYS A 485 -10.56 -2.89 31.01
N LEU A 486 -9.23 -2.82 30.95
CA LEU A 486 -8.40 -3.92 30.43
C LEU A 486 -8.49 -5.18 31.29
N ILE A 487 -8.65 -5.02 32.60
CA ILE A 487 -8.76 -6.12 33.56
C ILE A 487 -10.19 -6.12 34.09
N PRO A 488 -11.03 -7.12 33.75
CA PRO A 488 -12.36 -7.25 34.32
C PRO A 488 -12.28 -7.33 35.85
N ALA A 489 -13.15 -6.62 36.56
CA ALA A 489 -13.14 -6.57 38.02
C ALA A 489 -13.32 -7.95 38.69
N HIS A 490 -13.85 -8.94 37.97
CA HIS A 490 -14.02 -10.31 38.45
C HIS A 490 -12.73 -11.17 38.36
N TRP A 491 -11.69 -10.74 37.64
CA TRP A 491 -10.45 -11.49 37.56
C TRP A 491 -9.69 -11.33 38.90
N PRO A 492 -9.19 -12.41 39.54
CA PRO A 492 -8.35 -12.31 40.75
C PRO A 492 -7.20 -11.29 40.69
N ILE A 493 -6.57 -11.09 39.52
CA ILE A 493 -5.45 -10.16 39.31
C ILE A 493 -5.88 -8.68 39.40
N ALA A 494 -7.18 -8.39 39.28
CA ALA A 494 -7.73 -7.04 39.33
C ALA A 494 -7.43 -6.33 40.67
N ARG A 495 -7.39 -7.08 41.77
CA ARG A 495 -7.14 -6.52 43.12
C ARG A 495 -5.71 -6.03 43.26
N ASP A 496 -4.77 -6.75 42.68
CA ASP A 496 -3.33 -6.45 42.75
C ASP A 496 -2.96 -5.28 41.83
N VAL A 497 -3.64 -5.15 40.68
CA VAL A 497 -3.31 -4.13 39.67
C VAL A 497 -4.07 -2.82 39.86
N MET A 498 -5.35 -2.86 40.27
CA MET A 498 -6.19 -1.65 40.42
C MET A 498 -6.31 -1.16 41.87
N GLY A 499 -5.72 -1.89 42.82
CA GLY A 499 -5.90 -1.63 44.25
C GLY A 499 -7.28 -2.05 44.76
N GLU A 500 -7.32 -2.48 46.03
CA GLU A 500 -8.48 -3.14 46.64
C GLU A 500 -9.77 -2.29 46.61
N HIS A 501 -9.61 -0.97 46.76
CA HIS A 501 -10.74 -0.05 46.84
C HIS A 501 -11.37 0.22 45.46
N GLN A 502 -10.55 0.38 44.43
CA GLN A 502 -11.00 0.63 43.06
C GLN A 502 -11.63 -0.62 42.44
N ALA A 503 -11.06 -1.80 42.69
CA ALA A 503 -11.63 -3.09 42.27
C ALA A 503 -13.01 -3.33 42.89
N LYS A 504 -13.21 -2.99 44.18
CA LYS A 504 -14.52 -3.09 44.86
C LYS A 504 -15.55 -2.12 44.28
N VAL A 505 -15.16 -0.89 43.97
CA VAL A 505 -16.05 0.12 43.38
C VAL A 505 -16.48 -0.27 41.95
N GLU A 506 -15.56 -0.80 41.15
CA GLU A 506 -15.84 -1.29 39.79
C GLU A 506 -16.75 -2.54 39.81
N ALA A 507 -16.47 -3.51 40.70
CA ALA A 507 -17.31 -4.70 40.88
C ALA A 507 -18.73 -4.35 41.33
N ALA A 508 -18.87 -3.45 42.30
CA ALA A 508 -20.18 -2.98 42.77
C ALA A 508 -20.99 -2.27 41.68
N LYS A 509 -20.32 -1.51 40.80
CA LYS A 509 -20.98 -0.88 39.64
C LYS A 509 -21.43 -1.90 38.60
N ALA A 510 -20.61 -2.92 38.33
CA ALA A 510 -20.95 -3.99 37.39
C ALA A 510 -22.18 -4.78 37.87
N GLU A 511 -22.22 -5.16 39.15
CA GLU A 511 -23.37 -5.85 39.75
C GLU A 511 -24.65 -4.98 39.76
N ALA A 512 -24.52 -3.67 39.96
CA ALA A 512 -25.66 -2.75 39.90
C ALA A 512 -26.23 -2.64 38.48
N GLN A 513 -25.38 -2.61 37.44
CA GLN A 513 -25.80 -2.60 36.05
C GLN A 513 -26.47 -3.92 35.62
N GLU A 514 -25.99 -5.06 36.14
CA GLU A 514 -26.55 -6.38 35.84
C GLU A 514 -27.97 -6.52 36.43
N LYS A 515 -28.15 -6.12 37.69
CA LYS A 515 -29.47 -6.08 38.36
C LYS A 515 -30.45 -5.09 37.72
N GLU A 516 -29.96 -3.99 37.15
CA GLU A 516 -30.80 -3.03 36.40
C GLU A 516 -31.17 -3.56 35.00
N SER A 517 -30.37 -4.47 34.43
CA SER A 517 -30.66 -5.13 33.16
C SER A 517 -31.70 -6.25 33.29
N GLU A 518 -31.66 -7.01 34.39
CA GLU A 518 -32.63 -8.08 34.70
C GLU A 518 -34.01 -7.55 35.13
N SER A 519 -34.08 -6.33 35.69
CA SER A 519 -35.34 -5.75 36.19
C SER A 519 -36.21 -5.07 35.12
N LYS A 520 -35.82 -5.07 33.84
CA LYS A 520 -36.68 -4.63 32.73
C LYS A 520 -37.56 -5.80 32.24
N PRO A 521 -38.89 -5.74 32.38
CA PRO A 521 -39.76 -6.81 31.89
C PRO A 521 -39.74 -6.85 30.35
N ALA A 522 -39.57 -8.05 29.81
CA ALA A 522 -39.62 -8.35 28.38
C ALA A 522 -40.93 -7.83 27.76
N ALA A 523 -40.82 -6.75 26.96
CA ALA A 523 -41.97 -6.17 26.28
C ALA A 523 -42.47 -7.09 25.16
N ALA A 524 -43.64 -7.68 25.40
CA ALA A 524 -44.69 -8.03 24.44
C ALA A 524 -44.32 -8.97 23.25
N ALA A 525 -44.35 -10.28 23.51
CA ALA A 525 -44.65 -11.26 22.47
C ALA A 525 -46.10 -11.08 21.97
N ARG A 526 -46.28 -10.53 20.76
CA ARG A 526 -47.59 -10.43 20.08
C ARG A 526 -48.13 -11.85 19.78
N PRO A 527 -49.38 -12.19 20.14
CA PRO A 527 -49.98 -13.44 19.68
C PRO A 527 -50.35 -13.34 18.19
N ARG A 528 -49.91 -14.33 17.41
CA ARG A 528 -50.26 -14.53 16.00
C ARG A 528 -51.80 -14.54 15.83
N ARG A 529 -52.34 -13.57 15.10
CA ARG A 529 -53.75 -13.56 14.62
C ARG A 529 -53.99 -14.82 13.77
N ARG A 530 -54.70 -15.81 14.32
CA ARG A 530 -55.33 -16.91 13.55
C ARG A 530 -56.45 -16.32 12.70
N ARG A 531 -56.27 -16.34 11.38
CA ARG A 531 -57.26 -15.94 10.37
C ARG A 531 -58.44 -16.92 10.42
N ARG A 532 -59.55 -16.55 11.07
CA ARG A 532 -60.79 -17.35 11.12
C ARG A 532 -61.58 -17.09 9.85
N ARG A 533 -61.66 -18.11 8.98
CA ARG A 533 -62.47 -18.16 7.75
C ARG A 533 -63.96 -18.11 8.14
N ARG A 534 -64.66 -17.01 7.82
CA ARG A 534 -66.12 -16.92 7.90
C ARG A 534 -66.73 -17.78 6.77
N ARG A 535 -67.47 -18.82 7.11
CA ARG A 535 -68.49 -19.43 6.24
C ARG A 535 -69.79 -18.62 6.42
N ARG A 536 -70.37 -18.19 5.31
CA ARG A 536 -71.74 -17.63 5.19
C ARG A 536 -72.76 -18.77 5.34
N GLY A 537 -73.90 -18.44 5.94
CA GLY A 537 -75.14 -19.19 5.95
C GLY A 537 -76.16 -18.43 6.79
N GLY A 538 -77.21 -17.91 6.15
CA GLY A 538 -78.24 -17.04 6.74
C GLY A 538 -78.29 -15.69 6.05
#